data_AF-A0A0L0VWB7-F1
#
_entry.id   AF-A0A0L0VWB7-F1
#
_cell.length_a   1.000
_cell.length_b   1.000
_cell.length_c   1.000
_cell.angle_alpha   90.00
_cell.angle_beta   90.00
_cell.angle_gamma   90.00
#
_symmetry.space_group_name_H-M   'P 1'
#
loop_
_entity.id
_entity.type
_entity.pdbx_description
1 polymer ?
#
loop_
_entity_poly.entity_id
_entity_poly.type
_entity_poly.pdbx_seq_one_letter_code
_entity_poly.pdbx_strand_id
1 'polypeptide(L)'
;MELSKLSSHDLSSLFEVGCFFILNELPTGTQFAIDGSTWLTGPLFQGVKLIPPGFHIITISPNSTKPLHQVRSSSSILSSASDESSNGPGIGYQVKKGLIRFFKPQEKVIRHFDSNLEDYSKNSHEETITSLDYMKTIDSKLAAYPMKEYDRWKSLTNHITTDQVSRMIGFDDQEDSLLDSLISNHISLSSHPPPPLSSSLPNRTQWGKPRDQTESLLTSSPSKERTTTWPFIDLKRSWPKDAIGPELTKWSRDKSWLFDHLLHHQFKNDPEEILGLLQLSFITFIEVQSIQSFEFYQSLMNLIVKSNLSELTELSNQRNMNDHHHQDISTTLAPPTTTTKSSASPTTTLRGEKIDYLRLNLDIVKVFISQLKSLKTNFFSESMEDFQIENWFFNVIEKFRTNINYIIKFIIKDSINRDLEPSKDDDEQREAKRRTTELSRSLEGIDWVGIQSDCKRFDWNVKDLKISIHLFLTDPKSTEIRNLMTEGDDDEDEDDDEEEDLSEDEDDEFKPIVVN
;
A
#
# COMPACT_ATOMS: atom_id res chain seq x y z
N MET A 1 -20.94 -10.45 -10.05
CA MET A 1 -22.31 -10.84 -10.44
C MET A 1 -22.97 -9.77 -11.32
N GLU A 2 -23.75 -10.12 -12.34
CA GLU A 2 -24.42 -9.17 -13.25
C GLU A 2 -25.72 -8.67 -12.59
N LEU A 3 -26.03 -7.36 -12.61
CA LEU A 3 -27.24 -6.80 -11.93
C LEU A 3 -28.54 -7.50 -12.35
N SER A 4 -28.62 -7.94 -13.61
CA SER A 4 -29.75 -8.71 -14.16
C SER A 4 -29.88 -10.13 -13.62
N LYS A 5 -28.85 -10.63 -12.91
CA LYS A 5 -28.78 -11.98 -12.33
C LYS A 5 -28.92 -11.98 -10.81
N LEU A 6 -29.03 -10.81 -10.16
CA LEU A 6 -29.32 -10.76 -8.72
C LEU A 6 -30.77 -11.15 -8.45
N SER A 7 -30.99 -11.79 -7.29
CA SER A 7 -32.35 -12.07 -6.84
C SER A 7 -33.08 -10.75 -6.54
N SER A 8 -34.42 -10.76 -6.60
CA SER A 8 -35.22 -9.59 -6.24
C SER A 8 -34.94 -9.12 -4.82
N HIS A 9 -34.62 -10.05 -3.90
CA HIS A 9 -34.25 -9.73 -2.52
C HIS A 9 -32.93 -8.95 -2.44
N ASP A 10 -31.91 -9.35 -3.20
CA ASP A 10 -30.60 -8.70 -3.18
C ASP A 10 -30.65 -7.32 -3.85
N LEU A 11 -31.47 -7.17 -4.90
CA LEU A 11 -31.73 -5.87 -5.51
C LEU A 11 -32.48 -4.94 -4.57
N SER A 12 -33.47 -5.43 -3.83
CA SER A 12 -34.15 -4.65 -2.79
C SER A 12 -33.19 -4.25 -1.67
N SER A 13 -32.37 -5.18 -1.20
CA SER A 13 -31.36 -4.91 -0.16
C SER A 13 -30.35 -3.86 -0.64
N LEU A 14 -29.88 -3.96 -1.89
CA LEU A 14 -28.97 -2.98 -2.48
C LEU A 14 -29.63 -1.62 -2.69
N PHE A 15 -30.92 -1.57 -3.02
CA PHE A 15 -31.66 -0.32 -3.12
C PHE A 15 -31.88 0.33 -1.74
N GLU A 16 -32.06 -0.47 -0.70
CA GLU A 16 -32.22 0.00 0.68
C GLU A 16 -30.94 0.61 1.25
N VAL A 17 -29.76 0.20 0.81
CA VAL A 17 -28.48 0.75 1.32
C VAL A 17 -27.69 1.56 0.28
N GLY A 18 -28.04 1.43 -0.99
CA GLY A 18 -27.27 1.92 -2.12
C GLY A 18 -27.20 3.45 -2.18
N CYS A 19 -26.00 3.92 -2.47
CA CYS A 19 -25.66 5.34 -2.52
C CYS A 19 -25.72 5.85 -3.97
N PHE A 20 -25.75 7.17 -4.11
CA PHE A 20 -25.80 7.86 -5.39
C PHE A 20 -24.68 8.90 -5.42
N PHE A 21 -23.91 8.89 -6.50
CA PHE A 21 -22.96 9.94 -6.81
C PHE A 21 -23.39 10.61 -8.12
N ILE A 22 -23.74 11.89 -8.03
CA ILE A 22 -24.22 12.70 -9.14
C ILE A 22 -23.14 13.73 -9.46
N LEU A 23 -22.71 13.76 -10.71
CA LEU A 23 -21.71 14.69 -11.19
C LEU A 23 -22.25 15.43 -12.41
N ASN A 24 -22.58 16.71 -12.17
CA ASN A 24 -23.11 17.59 -13.19
C ASN A 24 -21.98 18.26 -13.96
N GLU A 25 -22.29 18.71 -15.18
CA GLU A 25 -21.41 19.54 -16.02
C GLU A 25 -20.12 18.83 -16.48
N LEU A 26 -20.08 17.50 -16.36
CA LEU A 26 -18.98 16.69 -16.87
C LEU A 26 -19.01 16.68 -18.42
N PRO A 27 -17.91 17.06 -19.11
CA PRO A 27 -17.88 17.06 -20.56
C PRO A 27 -18.09 15.66 -21.15
N THR A 28 -18.77 15.60 -22.30
CA THR A 28 -18.95 14.34 -23.06
C THR A 28 -17.60 13.83 -23.56
N GLY A 29 -17.41 12.50 -23.56
CA GLY A 29 -16.16 11.88 -23.96
C GLY A 29 -15.07 11.94 -22.91
N THR A 30 -15.37 12.41 -21.69
CA THR A 30 -14.47 12.31 -20.53
C THR A 30 -14.35 10.86 -20.11
N GLN A 31 -13.15 10.43 -19.74
CA GLN A 31 -12.97 9.12 -19.12
C GLN A 31 -13.40 9.21 -17.65
N PHE A 32 -14.39 8.42 -17.28
CA PHE A 32 -14.90 8.31 -15.91
C PHE A 32 -14.68 6.88 -15.43
N ALA A 33 -14.17 6.72 -14.21
CA ALA A 33 -14.07 5.42 -13.57
C ALA A 33 -14.58 5.45 -12.14
N ILE A 34 -15.03 4.28 -11.68
CA ILE A 34 -15.24 4.00 -10.26
C ILE A 34 -14.65 2.62 -9.98
N ASP A 35 -13.78 2.55 -8.97
CA ASP A 35 -13.17 1.31 -8.47
C ASP A 35 -12.50 0.43 -9.55
N GLY A 36 -11.79 1.06 -10.48
CA GLY A 36 -11.12 0.41 -11.61
C GLY A 36 -12.00 0.14 -12.82
N SER A 37 -13.32 0.25 -12.70
CA SER A 37 -14.22 0.12 -13.85
C SER A 37 -14.34 1.44 -14.59
N THR A 38 -13.95 1.46 -15.86
CA THR A 38 -13.74 2.69 -16.64
C THR A 38 -14.62 2.76 -17.88
N TRP A 39 -15.18 3.94 -18.18
CA TRP A 39 -15.99 4.22 -19.37
C TRP A 39 -15.72 5.61 -19.94
N LEU A 40 -16.17 5.84 -21.18
CA LEU A 40 -16.29 7.19 -21.75
C LEU A 40 -17.71 7.72 -21.51
N THR A 41 -17.81 8.96 -21.06
CA THR A 41 -19.09 9.59 -20.72
C THR A 41 -19.88 9.94 -21.97
N GLY A 42 -21.17 9.59 -21.97
CA GLY A 42 -22.12 10.03 -22.99
C GLY A 42 -22.74 11.40 -22.67
N PRO A 43 -23.47 12.01 -23.61
CA PRO A 43 -24.07 13.35 -23.44
C PRO A 43 -25.15 13.43 -22.35
N LEU A 44 -25.68 12.28 -21.93
CA LEU A 44 -26.70 12.19 -20.89
C LEU A 44 -26.16 11.70 -19.54
N PHE A 45 -24.88 11.35 -19.46
CA PHE A 45 -24.31 10.79 -18.23
C PHE A 45 -24.29 11.84 -17.11
N GLN A 46 -24.78 11.47 -15.93
CA GLN A 46 -24.80 12.36 -14.75
C GLN A 46 -24.30 11.69 -13.47
N GLY A 47 -23.68 10.51 -13.55
CA GLY A 47 -23.08 9.83 -12.40
C GLY A 47 -23.49 8.37 -12.24
N VAL A 48 -23.40 7.86 -11.01
CA VAL A 48 -23.53 6.44 -10.67
C VAL A 48 -24.52 6.23 -9.53
N LYS A 49 -25.34 5.18 -9.63
CA LYS A 49 -26.31 4.74 -8.63
C LYS A 49 -26.02 3.33 -8.12
N LEU A 50 -26.59 3.00 -6.96
CA LEU A 50 -26.45 1.70 -6.30
C LEU A 50 -25.00 1.42 -5.86
N ILE A 51 -24.26 2.47 -5.49
CA ILE A 51 -22.91 2.33 -4.95
C ILE A 51 -23.04 1.71 -3.54
N PRO A 52 -22.40 0.57 -3.26
CA PRO A 52 -22.40 0.02 -1.91
C PRO A 52 -21.85 1.02 -0.88
N PRO A 53 -22.27 0.98 0.39
CA PRO A 53 -21.63 1.79 1.42
C PRO A 53 -20.17 1.37 1.65
N GLY A 54 -19.30 2.32 1.97
CA GLY A 54 -17.87 2.08 2.22
C GLY A 54 -16.92 2.91 1.37
N PHE A 55 -15.65 2.51 1.34
CA PHE A 55 -14.58 3.19 0.62
C PHE A 55 -14.71 3.01 -0.89
N HIS A 56 -14.68 4.12 -1.63
CA HIS A 56 -14.76 4.14 -3.09
C HIS A 56 -13.85 5.21 -3.68
N ILE A 57 -13.32 4.96 -4.87
CA ILE A 57 -12.52 5.93 -5.63
C ILE A 57 -13.19 6.18 -6.97
N ILE A 58 -13.48 7.45 -7.25
CA ILE A 58 -14.00 7.93 -8.52
C ILE A 58 -12.89 8.68 -9.23
N THR A 59 -12.56 8.29 -10.45
CA THR A 59 -11.53 8.97 -11.23
C THR A 59 -12.09 9.60 -12.50
N ILE A 60 -11.55 10.77 -12.84
CA ILE A 60 -11.92 11.54 -14.01
C ILE A 60 -10.65 11.92 -14.76
N SER A 61 -10.64 11.65 -16.06
CA SER A 61 -9.61 12.12 -16.99
C SER A 61 -10.28 12.80 -18.17
N PRO A 62 -10.32 14.15 -18.20
CA PRO A 62 -10.90 14.92 -19.30
C PRO A 62 -10.17 14.60 -20.61
N ASN A 63 -10.94 14.41 -21.68
CA ASN A 63 -10.35 14.24 -23.00
C ASN A 63 -9.85 15.59 -23.51
N SER A 64 -8.56 15.69 -23.86
CA SER A 64 -7.95 16.90 -24.43
C SER A 64 -8.38 17.11 -25.89
N THR A 65 -9.68 17.17 -26.16
CA THR A 65 -10.19 17.69 -27.43
C THR A 65 -10.52 19.16 -27.25
N LYS A 66 -9.49 20.00 -27.15
CA LYS A 66 -9.69 21.41 -27.51
C LYS A 66 -10.05 21.44 -29.00
N PRO A 67 -11.18 22.06 -29.39
CA PRO A 67 -11.45 22.31 -30.80
C PRO A 67 -10.28 23.10 -31.37
N LEU A 68 -9.84 22.72 -32.57
CA LEU A 68 -8.77 23.37 -33.32
C LEU A 68 -9.16 24.83 -33.65
N HIS A 69 -9.03 25.74 -32.69
CA HIS A 69 -9.05 27.18 -32.92
C HIS A 69 -7.86 27.83 -32.21
N GLN A 70 -6.75 27.81 -32.95
CA GLN A 70 -5.80 28.91 -33.06
C GLN A 70 -5.37 29.61 -31.76
N VAL A 71 -4.53 28.95 -30.97
CA VAL A 71 -3.50 29.67 -30.20
C VAL A 71 -2.15 29.14 -30.65
N ARG A 72 -1.53 29.88 -31.58
CA ARG A 72 -0.13 29.71 -31.92
C ARG A 72 0.69 30.20 -30.73
N SER A 73 1.31 29.28 -30.00
CA SER A 73 2.52 29.55 -29.21
C SER A 73 3.29 28.24 -29.00
N SER A 74 3.98 27.85 -30.07
CA SER A 74 5.35 27.32 -30.11
C SER A 74 5.90 26.57 -28.88
N SER A 75 5.91 25.23 -28.97
CA SER A 75 7.16 24.45 -28.98
C SER A 75 6.88 23.00 -29.44
N SER A 76 7.00 22.77 -30.75
CA SER A 76 7.09 21.42 -31.33
C SER A 76 8.55 21.10 -31.63
N ILE A 77 9.02 19.93 -31.23
CA ILE A 77 10.12 19.25 -31.93
C ILE A 77 9.66 17.82 -32.25
N LEU A 78 9.36 17.65 -33.54
CA LEU A 78 9.55 16.48 -34.42
C LEU A 78 8.97 15.11 -34.03
N SER A 79 7.94 14.69 -34.77
CA SER A 79 8.04 13.49 -35.59
C SER A 79 7.11 13.59 -36.81
N SER A 80 7.71 13.58 -37.99
CA SER A 80 7.09 13.69 -39.30
C SER A 80 6.49 12.37 -39.79
N ALA A 81 5.22 12.45 -40.21
CA ALA A 81 4.58 11.78 -41.35
C ALA A 81 4.75 10.27 -41.55
N SER A 82 3.65 9.55 -41.27
CA SER A 82 2.99 8.72 -42.29
C SER A 82 1.49 8.67 -41.99
N ASP A 83 0.70 9.26 -42.90
CA ASP A 83 -0.74 9.04 -43.00
C ASP A 83 -1.01 7.55 -43.21
N GLU A 84 -1.64 6.89 -42.24
CA GLU A 84 -2.64 5.86 -42.46
C GLU A 84 -3.47 5.67 -41.19
N SER A 85 -4.77 5.48 -41.37
CA SER A 85 -5.85 5.49 -40.39
C SER A 85 -5.61 4.63 -39.13
N SER A 86 -5.12 5.25 -38.06
CA SER A 86 -5.23 4.72 -36.70
C SER A 86 -5.81 5.79 -35.79
N ASN A 87 -7.07 5.62 -35.40
CA ASN A 87 -7.64 6.26 -34.21
C ASN A 87 -7.01 5.62 -32.96
N GLY A 88 -5.68 5.73 -32.82
CA GLY A 88 -5.00 5.47 -31.57
C GLY A 88 -5.18 6.71 -30.67
N PRO A 89 -5.52 6.55 -29.38
CA PRO A 89 -5.49 7.68 -28.46
C PRO A 89 -4.04 8.14 -28.38
N GLY A 90 -3.76 9.38 -28.79
CA GLY A 90 -2.47 10.00 -28.51
C GLY A 90 -2.26 10.01 -27.00
N ILE A 91 -1.33 9.20 -26.51
CA ILE A 91 -0.94 9.10 -25.09
C ILE A 91 -0.11 10.34 -24.76
N GLY A 92 -0.79 11.47 -24.57
CA GLY A 92 -0.33 12.46 -23.62
C GLY A 92 -0.68 11.94 -22.23
N TYR A 93 0.22 12.07 -21.25
CA TYR A 93 -0.04 11.80 -19.84
C TYR A 93 -1.24 12.63 -19.36
N GLN A 94 -2.45 12.07 -19.45
CA GLN A 94 -3.64 12.75 -18.96
C GLN A 94 -3.67 12.63 -17.44
N VAL A 95 -3.79 13.78 -16.77
CA VAL A 95 -3.87 13.82 -15.31
C VAL A 95 -5.21 13.26 -14.88
N LYS A 96 -5.16 12.11 -14.18
CA LYS A 96 -6.35 11.54 -13.53
C LYS A 96 -6.61 12.28 -12.22
N LYS A 97 -7.84 12.73 -12.03
CA LYS A 97 -8.32 13.31 -10.78
C LYS A 97 -9.15 12.27 -10.02
N GLY A 98 -8.66 11.87 -8.86
CA GLY A 98 -9.30 10.94 -7.94
C GLY A 98 -10.08 11.68 -6.86
N LEU A 99 -11.32 11.25 -6.66
CA LEU A 99 -12.16 11.60 -5.51
C LEU A 99 -12.36 10.33 -4.69
N ILE A 100 -11.90 10.37 -3.46
CA ILE A 100 -11.99 9.28 -2.49
C ILE A 100 -13.07 9.63 -1.48
N ARG A 101 -14.02 8.72 -1.27
CA ARG A 101 -15.10 8.92 -0.29
C ARG A 101 -15.44 7.62 0.43
N PHE A 102 -15.84 7.75 1.69
CA PHE A 102 -16.50 6.70 2.45
C PHE A 102 -18.01 6.93 2.44
N PHE A 103 -18.71 6.27 1.52
CA PHE A 103 -20.15 6.42 1.35
C PHE A 103 -20.92 5.89 2.55
N LYS A 104 -21.79 6.71 3.12
CA LYS A 104 -22.73 6.31 4.18
C LYS A 104 -23.97 5.65 3.55
N PRO A 105 -24.65 4.69 4.22
CA PRO A 105 -25.85 4.07 3.66
C PRO A 105 -26.90 5.10 3.20
N GLN A 106 -27.45 4.90 2.00
CA GLN A 106 -28.40 5.80 1.33
C GLN A 106 -27.89 7.23 1.04
N GLU A 107 -26.58 7.46 1.11
CA GLU A 107 -26.02 8.78 0.84
C GLU A 107 -26.23 9.19 -0.61
N LYS A 108 -26.58 10.46 -0.81
CA LYS A 108 -26.72 11.09 -2.13
C LYS A 108 -25.74 12.24 -2.18
N VAL A 109 -24.76 12.13 -3.06
CA VAL A 109 -23.70 13.11 -3.23
C VAL A 109 -23.91 13.81 -4.56
N ILE A 110 -23.93 15.14 -4.55
CA ILE A 110 -23.99 15.96 -5.77
C ILE A 110 -22.71 16.79 -5.85
N ARG A 111 -22.05 16.70 -6.99
CA ARG A 111 -20.85 17.47 -7.35
C ARG A 111 -21.05 18.12 -8.71
N HIS A 112 -20.29 19.18 -8.95
CA HIS A 112 -20.25 19.89 -10.22
C HIS A 112 -18.81 19.90 -10.72
N PHE A 113 -18.63 19.65 -12.00
CA PHE A 113 -17.34 19.73 -12.65
C PHE A 113 -17.13 21.15 -13.22
N ASP A 114 -16.06 21.82 -12.82
CA ASP A 114 -15.67 23.10 -13.40
C ASP A 114 -14.75 22.88 -14.59
N SER A 115 -15.26 23.11 -15.80
CA SER A 115 -14.50 22.94 -17.05
C SER A 115 -13.31 23.89 -17.17
N ASN A 116 -13.28 25.02 -16.44
CA ASN A 116 -12.15 25.96 -16.48
C ASN A 116 -11.00 25.50 -15.59
N LEU A 117 -11.31 24.93 -14.43
CA LEU A 117 -10.34 24.34 -13.51
C LEU A 117 -9.97 22.89 -13.87
N GLU A 118 -10.75 22.32 -14.80
CA GLU A 118 -10.77 20.89 -15.13
C GLU A 118 -10.92 20.03 -13.87
N ASP A 119 -11.52 20.55 -12.78
CA ASP A 119 -11.58 19.97 -11.43
C ASP A 119 -13.01 20.01 -10.86
N TYR A 120 -13.22 19.39 -9.71
CA TYR A 120 -14.46 19.53 -8.94
C TYR A 120 -14.63 20.98 -8.45
N SER A 121 -15.84 21.51 -8.61
CA SER A 121 -16.20 22.86 -8.18
C SER A 121 -16.22 22.98 -6.66
N LYS A 122 -15.46 23.95 -6.13
CA LYS A 122 -15.36 24.23 -4.68
C LYS A 122 -16.61 24.89 -4.08
N ASN A 123 -17.49 25.45 -4.90
CA ASN A 123 -18.59 26.32 -4.46
C ASN A 123 -19.94 25.62 -4.35
N SER A 124 -19.98 24.28 -4.35
CA SER A 124 -21.25 23.54 -4.25
C SER A 124 -21.72 23.40 -2.80
N HIS A 125 -21.98 24.52 -2.13
CA HIS A 125 -22.76 24.53 -0.89
C HIS A 125 -24.25 24.36 -1.21
N GLU A 126 -24.65 23.17 -1.64
CA GLU A 126 -26.07 22.81 -1.66
C GLU A 126 -26.32 21.76 -0.58
N GLU A 127 -27.03 22.18 0.48
CA GLU A 127 -27.67 21.28 1.43
C GLU A 127 -28.43 20.22 0.63
N THR A 128 -27.93 18.99 0.62
CA THR A 128 -28.35 17.95 -0.33
C THR A 128 -29.70 17.36 0.06
N ILE A 129 -30.75 18.19 0.06
CA ILE A 129 -32.15 17.74 0.05
C ILE A 129 -32.52 17.46 -1.40
N THR A 130 -32.04 16.33 -1.91
CA THR A 130 -32.43 15.89 -3.25
C THR A 130 -33.84 15.30 -3.18
N SER A 131 -34.83 16.06 -3.67
CA SER A 131 -36.22 15.60 -3.70
C SER A 131 -36.34 14.26 -4.44
N LEU A 132 -37.23 13.39 -3.97
CA LEU A 132 -37.45 12.08 -4.60
C LEU A 132 -37.85 12.24 -6.08
N ASP A 133 -38.57 13.31 -6.40
CA ASP A 133 -38.99 13.60 -7.77
C ASP A 133 -37.79 13.97 -8.65
N TYR A 134 -36.83 14.76 -8.14
CA TYR A 134 -35.59 15.03 -8.88
C TYR A 134 -34.84 13.72 -9.17
N MET A 135 -34.67 12.84 -8.17
CA MET A 135 -34.00 11.55 -8.37
C MET A 135 -34.65 10.70 -9.47
N LYS A 136 -35.99 10.69 -9.56
CA LYS A 136 -36.70 9.99 -10.64
C LYS A 136 -36.42 10.58 -12.02
N THR A 137 -36.25 11.91 -12.13
CA THR A 137 -35.97 12.57 -13.41
C THR A 137 -34.58 12.26 -13.95
N ILE A 138 -33.61 12.00 -13.06
CA ILE A 138 -32.22 11.71 -13.43
C ILE A 138 -31.90 10.21 -13.43
N ASP A 139 -32.80 9.34 -12.97
CA ASP A 139 -32.51 7.90 -12.82
C ASP A 139 -32.04 7.22 -14.12
N SER A 140 -32.57 7.64 -15.28
CA SER A 140 -32.18 7.13 -16.60
C SER A 140 -30.81 7.63 -17.08
N LYS A 141 -30.27 8.65 -16.40
CA LYS A 141 -28.98 9.31 -16.68
C LYS A 141 -27.85 8.80 -15.78
N LEU A 142 -28.18 7.98 -14.78
CA LEU A 142 -27.22 7.39 -13.85
C LEU A 142 -26.86 5.97 -14.28
N ALA A 143 -25.55 5.70 -14.39
CA ALA A 143 -25.04 4.35 -14.59
C ALA A 143 -25.22 3.53 -13.30
N ALA A 144 -25.46 2.23 -13.42
CA ALA A 144 -25.48 1.36 -12.26
C ALA A 144 -24.04 0.95 -11.88
N TYR A 145 -23.76 0.90 -10.58
CA TYR A 145 -22.47 0.45 -10.08
C TYR A 145 -22.11 -0.97 -10.59
N PRO A 146 -20.86 -1.23 -10.99
CA PRO A 146 -20.42 -2.52 -11.52
C PRO A 146 -20.28 -3.57 -10.41
N MET A 147 -21.41 -4.12 -9.94
CA MET A 147 -21.45 -5.16 -8.88
C MET A 147 -20.65 -6.44 -9.18
N LYS A 148 -20.12 -6.60 -10.40
CA LYS A 148 -19.18 -7.68 -10.74
C LYS A 148 -17.82 -7.52 -10.07
N GLU A 149 -17.36 -6.27 -9.95
CA GLU A 149 -16.02 -5.96 -9.46
C GLU A 149 -16.01 -5.67 -7.95
N TYR A 150 -17.18 -5.66 -7.29
CA TYR A 150 -17.27 -5.26 -5.90
C TYR A 150 -16.51 -6.16 -4.93
N ASP A 151 -16.58 -7.49 -5.10
CA ASP A 151 -15.85 -8.41 -4.22
C ASP A 151 -14.33 -8.23 -4.36
N ARG A 152 -13.85 -7.99 -5.58
CA ARG A 152 -12.45 -7.64 -5.87
C ARG A 152 -12.07 -6.31 -5.23
N TRP A 153 -12.91 -5.29 -5.37
CA TRP A 153 -12.68 -3.98 -4.76
C TRP A 153 -12.61 -4.07 -3.23
N LYS A 154 -13.54 -4.81 -2.63
CA LYS A 154 -13.61 -5.02 -1.19
C LYS A 154 -12.36 -5.73 -0.67
N SER A 155 -11.85 -6.74 -1.37
CA SER A 155 -10.61 -7.43 -0.96
C SER A 155 -9.35 -6.55 -1.08
N LEU A 156 -9.38 -5.54 -1.95
CA LEU A 156 -8.28 -4.58 -2.11
C LEU A 156 -8.31 -3.42 -1.11
N THR A 157 -9.42 -3.22 -0.40
CA THR A 157 -9.66 -2.00 0.39
C THR A 157 -10.18 -2.26 1.81
N ASN A 158 -10.26 -3.52 2.25
CA ASN A 158 -10.85 -3.92 3.53
C ASN A 158 -10.07 -3.45 4.78
N HIS A 159 -8.81 -3.06 4.66
CA HIS A 159 -7.99 -2.52 5.76
C HIS A 159 -7.90 -0.98 5.72
N ILE A 160 -8.42 -0.34 4.68
CA ILE A 160 -8.35 1.12 4.54
C ILE A 160 -9.39 1.77 5.45
N THR A 161 -8.93 2.69 6.30
CA THR A 161 -9.80 3.42 7.23
C THR A 161 -9.93 4.91 6.87
N THR A 162 -11.01 5.54 7.32
CA THR A 162 -11.23 6.99 7.20
C THR A 162 -10.09 7.78 7.84
N ASP A 163 -9.61 7.32 8.99
CA ASP A 163 -8.54 7.92 9.77
C ASP A 163 -7.20 7.92 9.00
N GLN A 164 -6.87 6.83 8.29
CA GLN A 164 -5.71 6.77 7.40
C GLN A 164 -5.82 7.76 6.24
N VAL A 165 -6.94 7.77 5.52
CA VAL A 165 -7.16 8.69 4.39
C VAL A 165 -7.12 10.15 4.86
N SER A 166 -7.74 10.45 5.99
CA SER A 166 -7.74 11.79 6.59
C SER A 166 -6.34 12.28 6.92
N ARG A 167 -5.42 11.41 7.37
CA ARG A 167 -4.04 11.81 7.61
C ARG A 167 -3.28 11.96 6.30
N MET A 168 -3.29 10.91 5.47
CA MET A 168 -2.39 10.80 4.31
C MET A 168 -2.75 11.75 3.18
N ILE A 169 -4.04 11.98 2.94
CA ILE A 169 -4.52 12.75 1.79
C ILE A 169 -5.34 13.96 2.26
N GLY A 170 -6.11 13.80 3.33
CA GLY A 170 -6.96 14.85 3.90
C GLY A 170 -8.36 14.87 3.29
N PHE A 171 -9.34 15.30 4.09
CA PHE A 171 -10.71 15.54 3.63
C PHE A 171 -10.95 17.04 3.49
N ASP A 172 -11.71 17.41 2.47
CA ASP A 172 -12.26 18.76 2.34
C ASP A 172 -13.55 18.92 3.17
N ASP A 173 -14.14 20.12 3.09
CA ASP A 173 -15.37 20.46 3.80
C ASP A 173 -16.59 19.64 3.32
N GLN A 174 -16.46 18.94 2.19
CA GLN A 174 -17.50 18.08 1.63
C GLN A 174 -17.31 16.59 2.01
N GLU A 175 -16.36 16.29 2.90
CA GLU A 175 -15.95 14.92 3.27
C GLU A 175 -15.34 14.13 2.10
N ASP A 176 -14.81 14.81 1.07
CA ASP A 176 -14.12 14.17 -0.05
C ASP A 176 -12.60 14.34 0.09
N SER A 177 -11.86 13.29 -0.26
CA SER A 177 -10.41 13.31 -0.34
C SER A 177 -10.00 13.37 -1.80
N LEU A 178 -9.46 14.51 -2.22
CA LEU A 178 -9.09 14.78 -3.61
C LEU A 178 -7.60 14.54 -3.84
N LEU A 179 -7.29 13.71 -4.83
CA LEU A 179 -5.93 13.31 -5.20
C LEU A 179 -5.75 13.40 -6.72
N ASP A 180 -4.56 13.73 -7.19
CA ASP A 180 -4.17 13.62 -8.59
C ASP A 180 -2.72 13.12 -8.70
N SER A 181 -2.24 12.94 -9.93
CA SER A 181 -0.88 12.45 -10.18
C SER A 181 0.23 13.46 -9.86
N LEU A 182 -0.10 14.75 -9.73
CA LEU A 182 0.85 15.86 -9.60
C LEU A 182 0.99 16.39 -8.17
N ILE A 183 0.03 16.10 -7.28
CA ILE A 183 0.09 16.48 -5.87
C ILE A 183 1.39 15.99 -5.24
N SER A 184 2.12 16.91 -4.61
CA SER A 184 3.37 16.62 -3.93
C SER A 184 3.14 16.03 -2.53
N ASN A 185 4.16 15.35 -2.02
CA ASN A 185 4.15 14.86 -0.64
C ASN A 185 4.83 15.87 0.27
N HIS A 186 4.13 16.32 1.30
CA HIS A 186 4.75 17.03 2.40
C HIS A 186 5.50 16.01 3.26
N ILE A 187 6.83 16.00 3.10
CA ILE A 187 7.71 15.10 3.84
C ILE A 187 7.79 15.59 5.30
N SER A 188 6.98 14.99 6.16
CA SER A 188 7.21 15.05 7.59
C SER A 188 8.33 14.07 7.91
N LEU A 189 9.56 14.57 8.02
CA LEU A 189 10.68 13.80 8.52
C LEU A 189 10.33 13.36 9.94
N SER A 190 9.98 12.09 10.11
CA SER A 190 9.87 11.51 11.43
C SER A 190 11.23 11.61 12.11
N SER A 191 11.25 11.80 13.43
CA SER A 191 12.49 11.80 14.20
C SER A 191 13.12 10.39 14.33
N HIS A 192 12.62 9.41 13.58
CA HIS A 192 12.74 7.98 13.83
C HIS A 192 12.87 7.14 12.56
N PRO A 193 14.01 6.46 12.34
CA PRO A 193 15.30 6.73 12.98
C PRO A 193 15.79 8.15 12.62
N PRO A 194 16.64 8.78 13.44
CA PRO A 194 17.15 10.10 13.10
C PRO A 194 17.86 10.05 11.75
N PRO A 195 17.77 11.10 10.92
CA PRO A 195 18.52 11.15 9.68
C PRO A 195 20.03 10.96 9.95
N PRO A 196 20.80 10.42 9.00
CA PRO A 196 22.26 10.40 9.12
C PRO A 196 22.77 11.81 9.42
N LEU A 197 23.89 11.94 10.15
CA LEU A 197 24.52 13.22 10.51
C LEU A 197 24.93 14.07 9.28
N SER A 198 24.83 13.51 8.07
CA SER A 198 24.98 14.24 6.82
C SER A 198 23.76 15.12 6.56
N SER A 199 23.99 16.43 6.49
CA SER A 199 23.01 17.44 6.06
C SER A 199 22.53 17.27 4.61
N SER A 200 22.98 16.23 3.90
CA SER A 200 22.37 15.84 2.64
C SER A 200 21.06 15.09 2.92
N LEU A 201 19.97 15.84 3.05
CA LEU A 201 18.72 15.34 2.46
C LEU A 201 19.09 14.79 1.08
N PRO A 202 18.71 13.57 0.69
CA PRO A 202 18.80 13.24 -0.70
C PRO A 202 17.92 14.29 -1.39
N ASN A 203 18.55 15.22 -2.11
CA ASN A 203 17.94 15.81 -3.29
C ASN A 203 17.66 14.60 -4.18
N ARG A 204 16.52 13.96 -3.90
CA ARG A 204 16.02 12.78 -4.60
C ARG A 204 16.08 13.18 -6.06
N THR A 205 16.79 12.37 -6.84
CA THR A 205 16.91 12.52 -8.27
C THR A 205 15.50 12.57 -8.86
N GLN A 206 14.95 13.78 -8.96
CA GLN A 206 13.94 14.09 -9.95
C GLN A 206 14.58 13.69 -11.28
N TRP A 207 13.91 12.82 -12.03
CA TRP A 207 14.31 12.56 -13.40
C TRP A 207 14.26 13.89 -14.17
N GLY A 208 15.43 14.43 -14.52
CA GLY A 208 15.58 15.75 -15.14
C GLY A 208 16.66 16.61 -14.49
N LYS A 209 17.26 17.52 -15.26
CA LYS A 209 18.30 18.45 -14.76
C LYS A 209 17.75 19.24 -13.57
N PRO A 210 18.50 19.38 -12.46
CA PRO A 210 18.08 20.19 -11.34
C PRO A 210 17.86 21.63 -11.81
N ARG A 211 16.61 22.10 -11.72
CA ARG A 211 16.31 23.51 -11.94
C ARG A 211 16.71 24.24 -10.67
N ASP A 212 17.65 25.16 -10.78
CA ASP A 212 18.05 26.02 -9.67
C ASP A 212 16.78 26.62 -9.04
N GLN A 213 16.58 26.33 -7.75
CA GLN A 213 15.53 26.97 -6.97
C GLN A 213 15.95 28.42 -6.77
N THR A 214 15.63 29.24 -7.76
CA THR A 214 15.56 30.68 -7.55
C THR A 214 14.36 30.87 -6.63
N GLU A 215 14.62 31.21 -5.36
CA GLU A 215 13.60 31.65 -4.41
C GLU A 215 12.77 32.76 -5.08
N SER A 216 11.64 32.38 -5.65
CA SER A 216 10.59 33.28 -6.09
C SER A 216 9.89 33.79 -4.83
N LEU A 217 10.56 34.67 -4.11
CA LEU A 217 9.87 35.69 -3.34
C LEU A 217 8.97 36.43 -4.33
N LEU A 218 7.65 36.22 -4.26
CA LEU A 218 6.61 37.24 -4.37
C LEU A 218 5.19 36.60 -4.37
N THR A 219 4.47 36.92 -3.29
CA THR A 219 3.04 37.31 -3.27
C THR A 219 1.97 36.39 -3.86
N SER A 220 1.19 35.75 -2.99
CA SER A 220 -0.23 36.07 -2.73
C SER A 220 -0.83 34.99 -1.80
N SER A 221 -1.83 35.36 -0.99
CA SER A 221 -2.59 34.55 0.00
C SER A 221 -2.41 33.03 -0.03
N PRO A 222 -2.15 32.34 1.11
CA PRO A 222 -1.96 30.90 1.12
C PRO A 222 -3.31 30.21 0.95
N SER A 223 -3.79 30.04 -0.29
CA SER A 223 -4.57 28.84 -0.58
C SER A 223 -3.62 27.68 -0.36
N LYS A 224 -3.69 27.04 0.81
CA LYS A 224 -2.82 25.92 1.20
C LYS A 224 -2.82 24.90 0.06
N GLU A 225 -1.70 24.77 -0.63
CA GLU A 225 -1.56 23.85 -1.75
C GLU A 225 -1.85 22.43 -1.24
N ARG A 226 -2.69 21.68 -1.98
CA ARG A 226 -3.05 20.32 -1.59
C ARG A 226 -1.78 19.47 -1.62
N THR A 227 -1.46 18.85 -0.49
CA THR A 227 -0.27 18.00 -0.33
C THR A 227 -0.70 16.72 0.36
N THR A 228 -0.06 15.61 -0.01
CA THR A 228 -0.15 14.35 0.73
C THR A 228 0.82 14.35 1.91
N THR A 229 0.67 13.44 2.86
CA THR A 229 1.57 13.30 4.03
C THR A 229 2.01 11.85 4.25
N TRP A 230 2.35 11.16 3.17
CA TRP A 230 2.88 9.81 3.21
C TRP A 230 4.11 9.73 4.13
N PRO A 231 4.17 8.74 5.05
CA PRO A 231 5.26 8.64 6.00
C PRO A 231 6.57 8.33 5.29
N PHE A 232 7.64 9.03 5.70
CA PHE A 232 8.96 8.77 5.13
C PHE A 232 9.54 7.48 5.69
N ILE A 233 10.13 6.66 4.82
CA ILE A 233 10.83 5.41 5.17
C ILE A 233 12.24 5.48 4.60
N ASP A 234 13.23 5.72 5.47
CA ASP A 234 14.63 5.77 5.05
C ASP A 234 15.27 4.39 5.07
N LEU A 235 15.19 3.68 3.94
CA LEU A 235 15.83 2.37 3.77
C LEU A 235 17.36 2.44 3.88
N LYS A 236 17.98 3.62 3.72
CA LYS A 236 19.43 3.80 3.85
C LYS A 236 19.86 3.97 5.30
N ARG A 237 18.92 4.20 6.22
CA ARG A 237 19.16 4.31 7.65
C ARG A 237 18.29 3.32 8.40
N SER A 238 18.76 2.09 8.50
CA SER A 238 17.97 0.97 9.06
C SER A 238 18.54 0.37 10.35
N TRP A 239 19.36 1.12 11.09
CA TRP A 239 20.04 0.67 12.31
C TRP A 239 19.85 1.63 13.50
N PRO A 240 19.97 1.12 14.75
CA PRO A 240 20.00 1.93 15.98
C PRO A 240 21.03 3.06 15.94
N LYS A 241 20.81 4.15 16.67
CA LYS A 241 21.76 5.29 16.69
C LYS A 241 23.17 4.89 17.10
N ASP A 242 23.27 3.91 18.00
CA ASP A 242 24.52 3.52 18.65
C ASP A 242 25.15 2.26 18.01
N ALA A 243 24.56 1.76 16.91
CA ALA A 243 25.06 0.58 16.22
C ALA A 243 26.43 0.85 15.57
N ILE A 244 27.38 -0.07 15.80
CA ILE A 244 28.75 0.01 15.30
C ILE A 244 29.21 -1.35 14.75
N GLY A 245 30.15 -1.31 13.79
CA GLY A 245 30.81 -2.52 13.28
C GLY A 245 29.82 -3.57 12.75
N PRO A 246 29.86 -4.83 13.24
CA PRO A 246 29.00 -5.91 12.74
C PRO A 246 27.50 -5.63 12.85
N GLU A 247 27.07 -4.96 13.93
CA GLU A 247 25.65 -4.63 14.13
C GLU A 247 25.15 -3.62 13.09
N LEU A 248 25.99 -2.63 12.76
CA LEU A 248 25.71 -1.67 11.70
C LEU A 248 25.58 -2.38 10.35
N THR A 249 26.50 -3.29 10.03
CA THR A 249 26.46 -4.07 8.78
C THR A 249 25.20 -4.95 8.71
N LYS A 250 24.87 -5.66 9.80
CA LYS A 250 23.66 -6.49 9.92
C LYS A 250 22.43 -5.67 9.57
N TRP A 251 22.19 -4.59 10.31
CA TRP A 251 21.00 -3.75 10.14
C TRP A 251 21.03 -2.86 8.89
N SER A 252 22.18 -2.70 8.23
CA SER A 252 22.24 -2.05 6.91
C SER A 252 21.72 -2.96 5.79
N ARG A 253 21.91 -4.28 5.92
CA ARG A 253 21.36 -5.29 4.98
C ARG A 253 19.92 -5.67 5.35
N ASP A 254 19.72 -6.07 6.60
CA ASP A 254 18.43 -6.50 7.16
C ASP A 254 17.62 -5.30 7.67
N LYS A 255 16.37 -5.17 7.23
CA LYS A 255 15.49 -4.05 7.58
C LYS A 255 14.55 -4.35 8.76
N SER A 256 14.68 -5.50 9.42
CA SER A 256 13.83 -5.92 10.54
C SER A 256 13.83 -4.92 11.68
N TRP A 257 15.01 -4.41 12.08
CA TRP A 257 15.08 -3.39 13.11
C TRP A 257 14.33 -2.12 12.71
N LEU A 258 14.52 -1.65 11.46
CA LEU A 258 13.83 -0.47 10.96
C LEU A 258 12.31 -0.69 10.94
N PHE A 259 11.88 -1.87 10.51
CA PHE A 259 10.47 -2.20 10.42
C PHE A 259 9.81 -2.24 11.79
N ASP A 260 10.42 -2.95 12.75
CA ASP A 260 10.01 -2.96 14.14
C ASP A 260 9.99 -1.54 14.74
N HIS A 261 11.04 -0.74 14.51
CA HIS A 261 11.12 0.63 15.00
C HIS A 261 10.00 1.51 14.46
N LEU A 262 9.78 1.51 13.14
CA LEU A 262 8.73 2.30 12.50
C LEU A 262 7.33 1.83 12.93
N LEU A 263 7.13 0.53 13.15
CA LEU A 263 5.86 0.01 13.64
C LEU A 263 5.48 0.62 14.99
N HIS A 264 6.44 0.74 15.91
CA HIS A 264 6.19 1.29 17.24
C HIS A 264 6.10 2.82 17.25
N HIS A 265 6.90 3.52 16.42
CA HIS A 265 7.01 4.98 16.49
C HIS A 265 6.22 5.75 15.44
N GLN A 266 5.95 5.15 14.28
CA GLN A 266 5.31 5.79 13.14
C GLN A 266 3.97 5.15 12.78
N PHE A 267 3.80 3.85 12.99
CA PHE A 267 2.58 3.10 12.68
C PHE A 267 1.75 2.72 13.91
N LYS A 268 1.77 3.58 14.95
CA LYS A 268 0.90 3.51 16.14
C LYS A 268 0.95 2.20 16.93
N ASN A 269 1.99 1.38 16.76
CA ASN A 269 2.05 0.03 17.31
C ASN A 269 0.86 -0.84 16.88
N ASP A 270 0.35 -0.63 15.66
CA ASP A 270 -0.84 -1.29 15.13
C ASP A 270 -0.53 -1.97 13.79
N PRO A 271 -0.55 -3.32 13.73
CA PRO A 271 -0.42 -4.08 12.49
C PRO A 271 -1.41 -3.66 11.38
N GLU A 272 -2.64 -3.28 11.75
CA GLU A 272 -3.68 -2.87 10.80
C GLU A 272 -3.34 -1.54 10.11
N GLU A 273 -2.53 -0.69 10.76
CA GLU A 273 -2.05 0.55 10.16
C GLU A 273 -1.16 0.25 8.95
N ILE A 274 -0.28 -0.76 9.03
CA ILE A 274 0.57 -1.17 7.91
C ILE A 274 -0.30 -1.72 6.77
N LEU A 275 -1.25 -2.60 7.07
CA LEU A 275 -2.11 -3.23 6.06
C LEU A 275 -2.95 -2.19 5.32
N GLY A 276 -3.54 -1.24 6.04
CA GLY A 276 -4.33 -0.16 5.46
C GLY A 276 -3.50 0.80 4.62
N LEU A 277 -2.29 1.18 5.08
CA LEU A 277 -1.38 2.03 4.30
C LEU A 277 -0.83 1.30 3.06
N LEU A 278 -0.59 0.00 3.15
CA LEU A 278 -0.18 -0.84 2.01
C LEU A 278 -1.29 -0.90 0.94
N GLN A 279 -2.54 -1.09 1.36
CA GLN A 279 -3.69 -1.07 0.45
C GLN A 279 -3.97 0.31 -0.14
N LEU A 280 -3.96 1.36 0.70
CA LEU A 280 -4.26 2.73 0.27
C LEU A 280 -3.25 3.21 -0.76
N SER A 281 -1.95 3.04 -0.49
CA SER A 281 -0.89 3.48 -1.40
C SER A 281 -0.89 2.71 -2.72
N PHE A 282 -1.18 1.40 -2.68
CA PHE A 282 -1.38 0.61 -3.89
C PHE A 282 -2.56 1.12 -4.71
N ILE A 283 -3.74 1.27 -4.10
CA ILE A 283 -4.95 1.57 -4.87
C ILE A 283 -4.95 3.01 -5.42
N THR A 284 -4.38 3.97 -4.70
CA THR A 284 -4.22 5.35 -5.20
C THR A 284 -3.15 5.45 -6.27
N PHE A 285 -2.13 4.59 -6.23
CA PHE A 285 -1.20 4.45 -7.36
C PHE A 285 -1.90 3.88 -8.59
N ILE A 286 -2.61 2.75 -8.47
CA ILE A 286 -3.23 2.07 -9.62
C ILE A 286 -4.36 2.90 -10.24
N GLU A 287 -5.25 3.46 -9.42
CA GLU A 287 -6.44 4.15 -9.91
C GLU A 287 -6.14 5.60 -10.33
N VAL A 288 -5.38 6.34 -9.51
CA VAL A 288 -5.15 7.78 -9.69
C VAL A 288 -3.80 8.08 -10.34
N GLN A 289 -2.89 7.10 -10.42
CA GLN A 289 -1.50 7.31 -10.90
C GLN A 289 -0.74 8.32 -10.05
N SER A 290 -1.02 8.32 -8.73
CA SER A 290 -0.29 9.15 -7.77
C SER A 290 1.15 8.62 -7.62
N ILE A 291 2.12 9.42 -8.09
CA ILE A 291 3.54 9.11 -7.97
C ILE A 291 3.91 8.93 -6.50
N GLN A 292 3.37 9.77 -5.61
CA GLN A 292 3.80 9.75 -4.20
C GLN A 292 3.27 8.53 -3.47
N SER A 293 2.08 8.06 -3.88
CA SER A 293 1.53 6.79 -3.41
C SER A 293 2.41 5.62 -3.85
N PHE A 294 2.89 5.63 -5.10
CA PHE A 294 3.82 4.62 -5.60
C PHE A 294 5.15 4.64 -4.86
N GLU A 295 5.75 5.82 -4.67
CA GLU A 295 7.02 5.96 -3.96
C GLU A 295 6.94 5.40 -2.53
N PHE A 296 5.85 5.73 -1.81
CA PHE A 296 5.61 5.18 -0.48
C PHE A 296 5.36 3.68 -0.51
N TYR A 297 4.51 3.19 -1.44
CA TYR A 297 4.26 1.75 -1.62
C TYR A 297 5.56 0.99 -1.87
N GLN A 298 6.42 1.49 -2.75
CA GLN A 298 7.73 0.92 -3.04
C GLN A 298 8.63 0.89 -1.81
N SER A 299 8.72 1.99 -1.05
CA SER A 299 9.53 2.03 0.17
C SER A 299 8.99 1.08 1.26
N LEU A 300 7.68 1.03 1.46
CA LEU A 300 7.04 0.13 2.42
C LEU A 300 7.23 -1.33 2.02
N MET A 301 7.08 -1.65 0.74
CA MET A 301 7.25 -3.02 0.28
C MET A 301 8.71 -3.48 0.40
N ASN A 302 9.67 -2.60 0.06
CA ASN A 302 11.10 -2.89 0.27
C ASN A 302 11.45 -3.06 1.75
N LEU A 303 10.81 -2.31 2.65
CA LEU A 303 10.97 -2.49 4.09
C LEU A 303 10.49 -3.88 4.51
N ILE A 304 9.29 -4.29 4.06
CA ILE A 304 8.68 -5.57 4.36
C ILE A 304 9.53 -6.73 3.82
N VAL A 305 9.86 -6.76 2.53
CA VAL A 305 10.52 -7.91 1.90
C VAL A 305 12.00 -8.06 2.27
N LYS A 306 12.62 -7.02 2.82
CA LYS A 306 13.99 -7.05 3.36
C LYS A 306 14.04 -7.20 4.89
N SER A 307 12.89 -7.43 5.53
CA SER A 307 12.82 -7.75 6.95
C SER A 307 12.64 -9.26 7.15
N ASN A 308 13.46 -9.85 8.00
CA ASN A 308 13.43 -11.25 8.36
C ASN A 308 12.46 -11.51 9.52
N LEU A 309 11.58 -12.50 9.34
CA LEU A 309 10.57 -12.84 10.34
C LEU A 309 11.17 -13.37 11.65
N SER A 310 12.27 -14.12 11.58
CA SER A 310 13.04 -14.60 12.74
C SER A 310 13.51 -13.43 13.61
N GLU A 311 14.16 -12.45 12.99
CA GLU A 311 14.72 -11.25 13.62
C GLU A 311 13.63 -10.37 14.21
N LEU A 312 12.52 -10.14 13.49
CA LEU A 312 11.35 -9.42 14.02
C LEU A 312 10.78 -10.10 15.28
N THR A 313 10.70 -11.43 15.25
CA THR A 313 10.21 -12.20 16.40
C THR A 313 11.17 -12.09 17.58
N GLU A 314 12.48 -12.12 17.33
CA GLU A 314 13.50 -11.94 18.36
C GLU A 314 13.45 -10.53 18.97
N LEU A 315 13.38 -9.48 18.15
CA LEU A 315 13.25 -8.09 18.58
C LEU A 315 12.01 -7.89 19.46
N SER A 316 10.87 -8.47 19.07
CA SER A 316 9.64 -8.48 19.87
C SER A 316 9.87 -9.14 21.24
N ASN A 317 10.57 -10.28 21.28
CA ASN A 317 10.86 -10.99 22.52
C ASN A 317 11.82 -10.19 23.43
N GLN A 318 12.89 -9.62 22.87
CA GLN A 318 13.86 -8.81 23.61
C GLN A 318 13.21 -7.56 24.24
N ARG A 319 12.33 -6.87 23.50
CA ARG A 319 11.61 -5.70 24.02
C ARG A 319 10.71 -6.05 25.20
N ASN A 320 9.99 -7.17 25.12
CA ASN A 320 9.15 -7.65 26.22
C ASN A 320 9.96 -7.92 27.50
N MET A 321 11.14 -8.53 27.38
CA MET A 321 12.00 -8.80 28.54
C MET A 321 12.49 -7.51 29.21
N ASN A 322 12.84 -6.50 28.41
CA ASN A 322 13.29 -5.20 28.92
C ASN A 322 12.17 -4.44 29.66
N ASP A 323 10.92 -4.51 29.18
CA ASP A 323 9.78 -3.89 29.85
C ASP A 323 9.47 -4.53 31.22
N HIS A 324 9.61 -5.86 31.33
CA HIS A 324 9.41 -6.56 32.61
C HIS A 324 10.51 -6.20 33.63
N HIS A 325 11.76 -6.06 33.18
CA HIS A 325 12.87 -5.70 34.05
C HIS A 325 12.76 -4.28 34.61
N HIS A 326 12.25 -3.33 33.83
CA HIS A 326 11.97 -1.97 34.31
C HIS A 326 10.83 -1.89 35.34
N GLN A 327 9.88 -2.83 35.30
CA GLN A 327 8.78 -2.91 36.27
C GLN A 327 9.22 -3.47 37.63
N ASP A 328 10.11 -4.46 37.65
CA ASP A 328 10.64 -5.08 38.87
C ASP A 328 11.63 -4.16 39.63
N ILE A 329 12.39 -3.33 38.91
CA ILE A 329 13.29 -2.34 39.51
C ILE A 329 12.50 -1.17 40.12
N SER A 330 11.39 -0.77 39.50
CA SER A 330 10.56 0.33 40.00
C SER A 330 9.75 -0.07 41.25
N THR A 331 9.47 -1.36 41.44
CA THR A 331 8.79 -1.89 42.64
C THR A 331 9.72 -2.15 43.82
N THR A 332 11.03 -2.21 43.62
CA THR A 332 12.02 -2.51 44.67
C THR A 332 12.68 -1.28 45.31
N LEU A 333 12.46 -0.07 44.76
CA LEU A 333 13.09 1.17 45.24
C LEU A 333 12.15 2.16 45.96
N ALA A 334 10.89 1.80 46.24
CA ALA A 334 9.99 2.66 47.00
C ALA A 334 10.18 2.49 48.53
N PRO A 335 10.53 3.55 49.30
CA PRO A 335 10.60 3.47 50.75
C PRO A 335 9.19 3.40 51.37
N PRO A 336 8.99 2.75 52.53
CA PRO A 336 7.69 2.63 53.14
C PRO A 336 7.30 3.98 53.76
N THR A 337 6.38 4.70 53.12
CA THR A 337 5.75 5.87 53.74
C THR A 337 4.25 5.66 53.86
N THR A 338 3.79 5.95 55.08
CA THR A 338 2.46 5.72 55.64
C THR A 338 1.38 6.56 54.97
N THR A 339 0.34 5.87 54.50
CA THR A 339 -1.08 6.26 54.46
C THR A 339 -1.44 7.75 54.41
N THR A 340 -1.91 8.21 53.24
CA THR A 340 -3.12 9.06 53.12
C THR A 340 -3.85 8.70 51.84
N LYS A 341 -5.12 8.26 51.99
CA LYS A 341 -6.04 7.99 50.88
C LYS A 341 -6.38 9.30 50.18
N SER A 342 -5.98 9.45 48.92
CA SER A 342 -6.64 10.38 47.99
C SER A 342 -7.02 9.61 46.73
N SER A 343 -8.28 9.79 46.34
CA SER A 343 -8.91 9.23 45.16
C SER A 343 -8.29 9.82 43.90
N ALA A 344 -7.54 9.01 43.16
CA ALA A 344 -7.16 9.28 41.78
C ALA A 344 -7.70 8.16 40.89
N SER A 345 -8.39 8.57 39.85
CA SER A 345 -9.03 7.77 38.79
C SER A 345 -8.06 6.74 38.18
N PRO A 346 -8.55 5.59 37.69
CA PRO A 346 -7.69 4.63 37.04
C PRO A 346 -7.28 5.17 35.67
N THR A 347 -6.08 5.72 35.59
CA THR A 347 -5.42 5.91 34.29
C THR A 347 -5.05 4.52 33.79
N THR A 348 -5.87 4.00 32.88
CA THR A 348 -5.60 2.75 32.15
C THR A 348 -4.28 2.93 31.39
N THR A 349 -3.17 2.47 31.96
CA THR A 349 -1.95 2.20 31.20
C THR A 349 -2.29 1.12 30.19
N LEU A 350 -2.51 1.51 28.94
CA LEU A 350 -2.61 0.60 27.80
C LEU A 350 -1.32 -0.22 27.77
N ARG A 351 -1.41 -1.46 28.25
CA ARG A 351 -0.40 -2.49 28.03
C ARG A 351 -0.30 -2.62 26.51
N GLY A 352 0.80 -2.17 25.90
CA GLY A 352 1.01 -2.37 24.47
C GLY A 352 0.92 -3.86 24.20
N GLU A 353 -0.07 -4.29 23.43
CA GLU A 353 -0.19 -5.69 23.06
C GLU A 353 1.05 -6.08 22.26
N LYS A 354 1.63 -7.24 22.60
CA LYS A 354 2.79 -7.77 21.88
C LYS A 354 2.41 -7.93 20.41
N ILE A 355 3.24 -7.40 19.52
CA ILE A 355 3.05 -7.55 18.08
C ILE A 355 3.33 -8.99 17.68
N ASP A 356 2.33 -9.63 17.08
CA ASP A 356 2.45 -10.93 16.43
C ASP A 356 2.94 -10.75 14.99
N TYR A 357 4.26 -10.75 14.80
CA TYR A 357 4.89 -10.58 13.50
C TYR A 357 4.59 -11.70 12.51
N LEU A 358 4.30 -12.91 13.01
CA LEU A 358 3.92 -14.04 12.17
C LEU A 358 2.51 -13.81 11.60
N ARG A 359 1.56 -13.38 12.43
CA ARG A 359 0.21 -12.99 11.99
C ARG A 359 0.27 -11.83 10.99
N LEU A 360 1.03 -10.78 11.30
CA LEU A 360 1.21 -9.63 10.41
C LEU A 360 1.78 -10.04 9.04
N ASN A 361 2.83 -10.88 9.00
CA ASN A 361 3.40 -11.35 7.75
C ASN A 361 2.38 -12.15 6.91
N LEU A 362 1.56 -12.98 7.55
CA LEU A 362 0.49 -13.71 6.86
C LEU A 362 -0.56 -12.78 6.26
N ASP A 363 -0.96 -11.74 6.98
CA ASP A 363 -1.94 -10.79 6.48
C ASP A 363 -1.36 -9.87 5.38
N ILE A 364 -0.08 -9.50 5.47
CA ILE A 364 0.65 -8.84 4.37
C ILE A 364 0.65 -9.72 3.12
N VAL A 365 0.94 -11.02 3.25
CA VAL A 365 0.90 -11.97 2.13
C VAL A 365 -0.49 -12.01 1.49
N LYS A 366 -1.57 -12.07 2.28
CA LYS A 366 -2.95 -12.03 1.76
C LYS A 366 -3.25 -10.74 1.00
N VAL A 367 -2.85 -9.59 1.55
CA VAL A 367 -3.02 -8.29 0.89
C VAL A 367 -2.26 -8.28 -0.44
N PHE A 368 -0.98 -8.67 -0.43
CA PHE A 368 -0.16 -8.68 -1.64
C PHE A 368 -0.72 -9.61 -2.71
N ILE A 369 -1.22 -10.79 -2.34
CA ILE A 369 -1.90 -11.70 -3.25
C ILE A 369 -3.13 -11.04 -3.88
N SER A 370 -3.98 -10.37 -3.09
CA SER A 370 -5.15 -9.67 -3.63
C SER A 370 -4.73 -8.58 -4.64
N GLN A 371 -3.64 -7.88 -4.35
CA GLN A 371 -3.06 -6.88 -5.26
C GLN A 371 -2.56 -7.53 -6.56
N LEU A 372 -1.77 -8.61 -6.48
CA LEU A 372 -1.31 -9.38 -7.63
C LEU A 372 -2.48 -9.80 -8.52
N LYS A 373 -3.55 -10.34 -7.93
CA LYS A 373 -4.76 -10.76 -8.65
C LYS A 373 -5.37 -9.64 -9.49
N SER A 374 -5.31 -8.41 -8.99
CA SER A 374 -5.87 -7.23 -9.65
C SER A 374 -5.02 -6.69 -10.81
N LEU A 375 -3.73 -7.03 -10.86
CA LEU A 375 -2.80 -6.54 -11.87
C LEU A 375 -2.83 -7.40 -13.14
N LYS A 376 -2.78 -6.73 -14.30
CA LYS A 376 -2.49 -7.39 -15.59
C LYS A 376 -1.01 -7.79 -15.66
N THR A 377 -0.70 -8.84 -16.41
CA THR A 377 0.68 -9.37 -16.58
C THR A 377 1.67 -8.29 -16.97
N ASN A 378 1.28 -7.44 -17.92
CA ASN A 378 2.14 -6.43 -18.53
C ASN A 378 1.83 -5.04 -17.96
N PHE A 379 1.24 -4.95 -16.75
CA PHE A 379 0.79 -3.66 -16.23
C PHE A 379 1.92 -2.63 -16.19
N PHE A 380 3.10 -3.00 -15.68
CA PHE A 380 4.24 -2.09 -15.55
C PHE A 380 4.85 -1.72 -16.91
N SER A 381 5.02 -2.69 -17.80
CA SER A 381 5.54 -2.46 -19.15
C SER A 381 4.58 -1.67 -20.03
N GLU A 382 3.27 -1.93 -20.00
CA GLU A 382 2.26 -1.22 -20.81
C GLU A 382 1.84 0.13 -20.21
N SER A 383 1.77 0.25 -18.89
CA SER A 383 1.21 1.44 -18.23
C SER A 383 2.26 2.43 -17.73
N MET A 384 3.50 1.99 -17.50
CA MET A 384 4.58 2.86 -17.01
C MET A 384 5.77 2.97 -17.96
N GLU A 385 5.91 2.08 -18.94
CA GLU A 385 7.06 2.05 -19.88
C GLU A 385 8.43 2.04 -19.17
N ASP A 386 8.49 1.53 -17.93
CA ASP A 386 9.68 1.57 -17.08
C ASP A 386 10.10 0.15 -16.65
N PHE A 387 11.13 -0.36 -17.33
CA PHE A 387 11.74 -1.67 -17.04
C PHE A 387 12.34 -1.76 -15.63
N GLN A 388 12.75 -0.64 -15.01
CA GLN A 388 13.31 -0.67 -13.66
C GLN A 388 12.25 -1.01 -12.62
N ILE A 389 11.03 -0.48 -12.80
CA ILE A 389 9.90 -0.76 -11.92
C ILE A 389 9.47 -2.22 -12.07
N GLU A 390 9.44 -2.74 -13.29
CA GLU A 390 9.12 -4.14 -13.57
C GLU A 390 10.13 -5.10 -12.91
N ASN A 391 11.43 -4.84 -13.08
CA ASN A 391 12.49 -5.63 -12.42
C ASN A 391 12.40 -5.55 -10.89
N TRP A 392 12.16 -4.36 -10.33
CA TRP A 392 11.94 -4.20 -8.90
C TRP A 392 10.75 -5.05 -8.42
N PHE A 393 9.65 -5.04 -9.17
CA PHE A 393 8.45 -5.79 -8.82
C PHE A 393 8.68 -7.32 -8.87
N PHE A 394 9.44 -7.81 -9.85
CA PHE A 394 9.85 -9.23 -9.87
C PHE A 394 10.73 -9.59 -8.67
N ASN A 395 11.65 -8.72 -8.25
CA ASN A 395 12.43 -8.93 -7.03
C ASN A 395 11.57 -8.97 -5.77
N VAL A 396 10.51 -8.14 -5.70
CA VAL A 396 9.52 -8.19 -4.61
C VAL A 396 8.82 -9.54 -4.61
N ILE A 397 8.31 -9.99 -5.76
CA ILE A 397 7.67 -11.30 -5.92
C ILE A 397 8.59 -12.43 -5.43
N GLU A 398 9.86 -12.39 -5.81
CA GLU A 398 10.86 -13.38 -5.42
C GLU A 398 11.10 -13.40 -3.91
N LYS A 399 11.27 -12.25 -3.27
CA LYS A 399 11.45 -12.21 -1.81
C LYS A 399 10.17 -12.62 -1.05
N PHE A 400 8.98 -12.32 -1.59
CA PHE A 400 7.72 -12.87 -1.05
C PHE A 400 7.67 -14.39 -1.15
N ARG A 401 8.17 -14.98 -2.25
CA ARG A 401 8.31 -16.43 -2.40
C ARG A 401 9.15 -17.03 -1.30
N THR A 402 10.33 -16.46 -1.05
CA THR A 402 11.24 -16.91 0.02
C THR A 402 10.59 -16.80 1.40
N ASN A 403 9.89 -15.70 1.69
CA ASN A 403 9.19 -15.52 2.97
C ASN A 403 8.06 -16.54 3.15
N ILE A 404 7.27 -16.82 2.12
CA ILE A 404 6.23 -17.87 2.17
C ILE A 404 6.85 -19.24 2.46
N ASN A 405 7.96 -19.59 1.79
CA ASN A 405 8.69 -20.83 2.05
C ASN A 405 9.16 -20.92 3.51
N TYR A 406 9.71 -19.83 4.05
CA TYR A 406 10.14 -19.74 5.45
C TYR A 406 8.97 -19.95 6.42
N ILE A 407 7.85 -19.25 6.20
CA ILE A 407 6.66 -19.37 7.04
C ILE A 407 6.15 -20.83 7.04
N ILE A 408 6.06 -21.46 5.86
CA ILE A 408 5.62 -22.86 5.75
C ILE A 408 6.58 -23.78 6.51
N LYS A 409 7.91 -23.67 6.32
CA LYS A 409 8.90 -24.44 7.09
C LYS A 409 8.72 -24.24 8.61
N PHE A 410 8.64 -22.98 9.06
CA PHE A 410 8.49 -22.63 10.47
C PHE A 410 7.27 -23.29 11.11
N ILE A 411 6.10 -23.22 10.45
CA ILE A 411 4.86 -23.79 10.97
C ILE A 411 4.96 -25.31 11.12
N ILE A 412 5.60 -25.98 10.16
CA ILE A 412 5.74 -27.44 10.23
C ILE A 412 6.76 -27.83 11.30
N LYS A 413 7.89 -27.12 11.42
CA LYS A 413 8.88 -27.36 12.47
C LYS A 413 8.27 -27.20 13.86
N ASP A 414 7.50 -26.13 14.06
CA ASP A 414 6.73 -25.87 15.28
C ASP A 414 5.67 -26.97 15.55
N SER A 415 5.01 -27.49 14.50
CA SER A 415 4.08 -28.62 14.59
C SER A 415 4.76 -29.93 15.01
N ILE A 416 5.92 -30.25 14.42
CA ILE A 416 6.67 -31.48 14.69
C ILE A 416 7.29 -31.45 16.09
N ASN A 417 7.89 -30.33 16.49
CA ASN A 417 8.55 -30.20 17.80
C ASN A 417 7.57 -30.39 18.96
N ARG A 418 6.32 -29.95 18.82
CA ARG A 418 5.24 -30.21 19.80
C ARG A 418 4.94 -31.70 20.01
N ASP A 419 5.01 -32.51 18.96
CA ASP A 419 4.74 -33.94 19.03
C ASP A 419 5.90 -34.72 19.69
N LEU A 420 7.13 -34.16 19.66
CA LEU A 420 8.34 -34.80 20.17
C LEU A 420 8.68 -34.39 21.62
N GLU A 421 8.49 -33.11 21.97
CA GLU A 421 8.77 -32.58 23.31
C GLU A 421 7.58 -31.73 23.81
N PRO A 422 6.57 -32.33 24.46
CA PRO A 422 5.55 -31.55 25.13
C PRO A 422 6.19 -30.72 26.26
N SER A 423 6.12 -29.38 26.17
CA SER A 423 6.53 -28.46 27.24
C SER A 423 5.89 -28.89 28.57
N LYS A 424 6.63 -28.85 29.68
CA LYS A 424 6.06 -29.19 31.00
C LYS A 424 5.20 -28.08 31.59
N ASP A 425 5.17 -26.91 30.96
CA ASP A 425 4.39 -25.75 31.36
C ASP A 425 3.05 -25.72 30.61
N ASP A 426 1.96 -25.92 31.35
CA ASP A 426 0.61 -25.98 30.81
C ASP A 426 0.19 -24.65 30.15
N ASP A 427 0.74 -23.52 30.59
CA ASP A 427 0.40 -22.20 30.04
C ASP A 427 1.13 -21.92 28.73
N GLU A 428 2.42 -22.30 28.62
CA GLU A 428 3.16 -22.25 27.35
C GLU A 428 2.54 -23.18 26.29
N GLN A 429 2.13 -24.39 26.69
CA GLN A 429 1.44 -25.31 25.78
C GLN A 429 0.11 -24.74 25.29
N ARG A 430 -0.67 -24.09 26.18
CA ARG A 430 -1.96 -23.48 25.81
C ARG A 430 -1.77 -22.31 24.86
N GLU A 431 -0.77 -21.47 25.10
CA GLU A 431 -0.50 -20.31 24.25
C GLU A 431 0.05 -20.73 22.88
N ALA A 432 0.97 -21.70 22.84
CA ALA A 432 1.45 -22.28 21.59
C ALA A 432 0.30 -22.92 20.79
N LYS A 433 -0.57 -23.72 21.43
CA LYS A 433 -1.74 -24.33 20.79
C LYS A 433 -2.72 -23.27 20.28
N ARG A 434 -2.91 -22.17 21.02
CA ARG A 434 -3.73 -21.03 20.58
C ARG A 434 -3.14 -20.38 19.32
N ARG A 435 -1.84 -20.08 19.32
CA ARG A 435 -1.13 -19.51 18.15
C ARG A 435 -1.24 -20.42 16.92
N THR A 436 -1.03 -21.73 17.06
CA THR A 436 -1.20 -22.67 15.94
C THR A 436 -2.63 -22.75 15.44
N THR A 437 -3.61 -22.79 16.35
CA THR A 437 -5.02 -22.85 15.96
C THR A 437 -5.44 -21.56 15.24
N GLU A 438 -4.98 -20.42 15.74
CA GLU A 438 -5.20 -19.11 15.12
C GLU A 438 -4.50 -19.00 13.78
N LEU A 439 -3.31 -19.58 13.65
CA LEU A 439 -2.55 -19.60 12.41
C LEU A 439 -3.17 -20.56 11.38
N SER A 440 -3.54 -21.77 11.77
CA SER A 440 -4.30 -22.68 10.90
C SER A 440 -5.61 -22.05 10.44
N ARG A 441 -6.34 -21.37 11.34
CA ARG A 441 -7.53 -20.57 10.97
C ARG A 441 -7.19 -19.40 10.05
N SER A 442 -6.01 -18.79 10.21
CA SER A 442 -5.53 -17.70 9.37
C SER A 442 -5.16 -18.15 7.96
N LEU A 443 -4.73 -19.41 7.80
CA LEU A 443 -4.46 -20.06 6.51
C LEU A 443 -5.72 -20.69 5.90
N GLU A 444 -6.76 -20.90 6.71
CA GLU A 444 -8.05 -21.44 6.29
C GLU A 444 -8.78 -20.44 5.38
N GLY A 445 -9.30 -20.92 4.25
CA GLY A 445 -10.01 -20.08 3.27
C GLY A 445 -9.09 -19.32 2.29
N ILE A 446 -7.76 -19.43 2.43
CA ILE A 446 -6.84 -18.94 1.41
C ILE A 446 -6.95 -19.84 0.17
N ASP A 447 -7.30 -19.27 -0.98
CA ASP A 447 -7.34 -19.97 -2.27
C ASP A 447 -5.92 -20.16 -2.83
N TRP A 448 -5.20 -21.13 -2.25
CA TRP A 448 -3.82 -21.45 -2.60
C TRP A 448 -3.64 -21.91 -4.06
N VAL A 449 -4.67 -22.54 -4.63
CA VAL A 449 -4.66 -22.95 -6.04
C VAL A 449 -4.79 -21.73 -6.95
N GLY A 450 -5.69 -20.81 -6.62
CA GLY A 450 -5.79 -19.51 -7.30
C GLY A 450 -4.50 -18.71 -7.17
N ILE A 451 -3.94 -18.63 -5.96
CA ILE A 451 -2.63 -17.98 -5.72
C ILE A 451 -1.58 -18.59 -6.62
N GLN A 452 -1.45 -19.91 -6.67
CA GLN A 452 -0.50 -20.57 -7.56
C GLN A 452 -0.74 -20.22 -9.03
N SER A 453 -1.99 -20.10 -9.47
CA SER A 453 -2.33 -19.68 -10.84
C SER A 453 -1.96 -18.21 -11.11
N ASP A 454 -2.21 -17.33 -10.14
CA ASP A 454 -1.91 -15.89 -10.24
C ASP A 454 -0.40 -15.62 -10.17
N CYS A 455 0.33 -16.37 -9.35
CA CYS A 455 1.79 -16.36 -9.33
C CYS A 455 2.36 -16.79 -10.69
N LYS A 456 1.92 -17.94 -11.23
CA LYS A 456 2.36 -18.41 -12.56
C LYS A 456 2.12 -17.40 -13.68
N ARG A 457 1.11 -16.53 -13.53
CA ARG A 457 0.83 -15.46 -14.50
C ARG A 457 1.97 -14.44 -14.59
N PHE A 458 2.71 -14.22 -13.50
CA PHE A 458 3.88 -13.33 -13.45
C PHE A 458 5.20 -14.11 -13.51
N ASP A 459 5.20 -15.27 -14.18
CA ASP A 459 6.35 -16.19 -14.27
C ASP A 459 6.94 -16.64 -12.93
N TRP A 460 6.20 -16.46 -11.82
CA TRP A 460 6.57 -17.00 -10.53
C TRP A 460 6.40 -18.52 -10.59
N ASN A 461 7.53 -19.23 -10.70
CA ASN A 461 7.54 -20.68 -10.76
C ASN A 461 7.15 -21.28 -9.40
N VAL A 462 5.91 -21.74 -9.32
CA VAL A 462 5.35 -22.32 -8.09
C VAL A 462 5.89 -23.72 -7.80
N LYS A 463 6.68 -24.33 -8.70
CA LYS A 463 7.45 -25.54 -8.38
C LYS A 463 8.64 -25.27 -7.46
N ASP A 464 9.04 -24.00 -7.32
CA ASP A 464 10.14 -23.59 -6.45
C ASP A 464 9.67 -23.29 -5.01
N LEU A 465 8.39 -23.49 -4.72
CA LEU A 465 7.97 -23.63 -3.33
C LEU A 465 8.57 -24.92 -2.78
N LYS A 466 9.53 -24.80 -1.86
CA LYS A 466 10.23 -25.95 -1.24
C LYS A 466 9.22 -26.95 -0.64
N ILE A 467 8.05 -26.47 -0.22
CA ILE A 467 6.96 -27.30 0.32
C ILE A 467 5.68 -26.96 -0.43
N SER A 468 5.10 -27.97 -1.09
CA SER A 468 3.81 -27.82 -1.77
C SER A 468 2.72 -27.44 -0.77
N ILE A 469 2.06 -26.31 -1.01
CA ILE A 469 1.00 -25.80 -0.13
C ILE A 469 -0.14 -26.81 0.04
N HIS A 470 -0.47 -27.55 -1.03
CA HIS A 470 -1.49 -28.60 -0.94
C HIS A 470 -1.04 -29.72 0.01
N LEU A 471 0.22 -30.14 -0.05
CA LEU A 471 0.77 -31.20 0.81
C LEU A 471 0.81 -30.74 2.27
N PHE A 472 1.17 -29.47 2.51
CA PHE A 472 1.15 -28.82 3.83
C PHE A 472 -0.27 -28.82 4.46
N LEU A 473 -1.31 -28.57 3.67
CA LEU A 473 -2.69 -28.50 4.18
C LEU A 473 -3.32 -29.87 4.41
N THR A 474 -2.98 -30.88 3.59
CA THR A 474 -3.62 -32.20 3.64
C THR A 474 -2.91 -33.21 4.53
N ASP A 475 -1.57 -33.18 4.56
CA ASP A 475 -0.76 -34.09 5.38
C ASP A 475 0.56 -33.43 5.81
N PRO A 476 0.53 -32.55 6.82
CA PRO A 476 1.73 -31.88 7.34
C PRO A 476 2.75 -32.84 7.97
N LYS A 477 2.42 -34.14 8.10
CA LYS A 477 3.29 -35.18 8.70
C LYS A 477 3.89 -36.13 7.67
N SER A 478 3.68 -35.88 6.37
CA SER A 478 4.19 -36.76 5.32
C SER A 478 5.72 -36.90 5.42
N THR A 479 6.24 -38.10 5.13
CA THR A 479 7.68 -38.36 5.12
C THR A 479 8.42 -37.50 4.10
N GLU A 480 7.72 -37.08 3.04
CA GLU A 480 8.20 -36.17 2.02
C GLU A 480 8.49 -34.77 2.60
N ILE A 481 7.60 -34.23 3.45
CA ILE A 481 7.83 -32.97 4.18
C ILE A 481 9.01 -33.08 5.15
N ARG A 482 9.16 -34.21 5.85
CA ARG A 482 10.26 -34.41 6.81
C ARG A 482 11.62 -34.45 6.13
N ASN A 483 11.73 -35.10 4.97
CA ASN A 483 12.98 -35.18 4.21
C ASN A 483 13.38 -33.81 3.61
N LEU A 484 12.40 -33.02 3.14
CA LEU A 484 12.63 -31.67 2.61
C LEU A 484 13.09 -30.66 3.67
N MET A 485 12.83 -30.91 4.96
CA MET A 485 13.34 -30.08 6.05
C MET A 485 14.76 -30.41 6.45
N THR A 486 15.16 -31.68 6.36
CA THR A 486 16.54 -32.11 6.67
C THR A 486 17.55 -31.74 5.59
N GLU A 487 17.11 -31.55 4.34
CA GLU A 487 18.00 -31.13 3.24
C GLU A 487 18.23 -29.60 3.21
N GLY A 488 17.40 -28.81 3.90
CA GLY A 488 17.40 -27.35 3.77
C GLY A 488 17.95 -26.57 4.96
N ASP A 489 18.52 -27.24 5.98
CA ASP A 489 19.24 -26.61 7.09
C ASP A 489 20.73 -26.38 6.75
N ASP A 490 21.26 -27.02 5.69
CA ASP A 490 22.66 -26.85 5.23
C ASP A 490 22.82 -25.68 4.21
N ASP A 491 21.74 -25.23 3.57
CA ASP A 491 21.74 -24.16 2.55
C ASP A 491 21.45 -22.75 3.12
N GLU A 492 21.15 -22.59 4.42
CA GLU A 492 20.78 -21.28 4.98
C GLU A 492 22.00 -20.37 5.28
N ASP A 493 23.22 -20.89 5.10
CA ASP A 493 24.49 -20.16 5.27
C ASP A 493 25.20 -19.83 3.94
N GLU A 494 24.71 -20.32 2.80
CA GLU A 494 25.26 -20.03 1.46
C GLU A 494 24.24 -19.20 0.67
N ASP A 495 24.48 -17.88 0.57
CA ASP A 495 24.09 -16.95 -0.51
C ASP A 495 23.47 -15.61 -0.03
N ASP A 496 24.35 -14.63 0.18
CA ASP A 496 24.17 -13.23 -0.24
C ASP A 496 25.56 -12.57 -0.42
N ASP A 497 26.54 -13.35 -0.92
CA ASP A 497 27.84 -12.86 -1.41
C ASP A 497 27.83 -12.85 -2.96
N GLU A 498 26.85 -12.16 -3.56
CA GLU A 498 27.09 -11.59 -4.89
C GLU A 498 27.98 -10.36 -4.67
N GLU A 499 29.30 -10.57 -4.68
CA GLU A 499 30.23 -9.48 -4.98
C GLU A 499 29.87 -8.97 -6.38
N GLU A 500 29.45 -7.71 -6.48
CA GLU A 500 29.52 -6.97 -7.73
C GLU A 500 30.99 -6.94 -8.14
N ASP A 501 31.37 -7.85 -9.06
CA ASP A 501 32.65 -7.82 -9.78
C ASP A 501 32.77 -6.45 -10.47
N LEU A 502 33.44 -5.52 -9.80
CA LEU A 502 33.98 -4.33 -10.42
C LEU A 502 35.13 -4.79 -11.31
N SER A 503 34.82 -5.04 -12.59
CA SER A 503 35.85 -5.20 -13.61
C SER A 503 36.65 -3.91 -13.72
N GLU A 504 37.84 -3.91 -13.11
CA GLU A 504 38.95 -3.03 -13.42
C GLU A 504 39.40 -3.32 -14.86
N ASP A 505 39.02 -2.46 -15.81
CA ASP A 505 39.69 -2.33 -17.11
C ASP A 505 39.34 -0.96 -17.70
N GLU A 506 40.22 0.03 -17.52
CA GLU A 506 40.88 0.79 -18.59
C GLU A 506 41.59 2.01 -17.99
N ASP A 507 42.88 1.82 -17.74
CA ASP A 507 43.87 2.88 -17.59
C ASP A 507 43.96 3.69 -18.90
N ASP A 508 43.22 4.79 -18.99
CA ASP A 508 43.50 5.83 -19.99
C ASP A 508 44.24 7.02 -19.35
N GLU A 509 45.55 6.98 -19.59
CA GLU A 509 46.57 7.97 -19.30
C GLU A 509 46.18 9.39 -19.77
N PHE A 510 45.74 10.26 -18.86
CA PHE A 510 45.64 11.70 -19.14
C PHE A 510 46.72 12.50 -18.39
N LYS A 511 47.83 12.75 -19.09
CA LYS A 511 48.92 13.63 -18.66
C LYS A 511 48.45 15.10 -18.59
N PRO A 512 48.92 15.90 -17.62
CA PRO A 512 48.58 17.31 -17.51
C PRO A 512 49.32 18.13 -18.56
N ILE A 513 48.58 18.81 -19.44
CA ILE A 513 49.13 19.87 -20.29
C ILE A 513 49.12 21.18 -19.49
N VAL A 514 50.30 21.57 -19.03
CA VAL A 514 50.57 22.91 -18.52
C VAL A 514 50.58 23.87 -19.71
N VAL A 515 49.70 24.87 -19.67
CA VAL A 515 49.68 25.98 -20.62
C VAL A 515 50.83 26.92 -20.30
N ASN A 516 51.65 27.23 -21.31
CA ASN A 516 52.40 28.49 -21.40
C ASN A 516 51.81 29.30 -22.56
#